data_AF-A0A5E4C7V0-F1
#
_entry.id   AF-A0A5E4C7V0-F1
#
_cell.length_a   1.000
_cell.length_b   1.000
_cell.length_c   1.000
_cell.angle_alpha   90.00
_cell.angle_beta   90.00
_cell.angle_gamma   90.00
#
_symmetry.space_group_name_H-M   'P 1'
#
loop_
_entity.id
_entity.type
_entity.pdbx_description
1 polymer ?
#
loop_
_entity_poly.entity_id
_entity_poly.type
_entity_poly.pdbx_seq_one_letter_code
_entity_poly.pdbx_strand_id
1 'polypeptide(L)'
;MSHMPLSRLLWVSMAFIYFYSRFSVAQKVTQVPPATSGQEGGAVTLECSYETSWSAYDLFWYKELPSGKMMLLIRQSSSGANRREGRYSVQFRRADKYISLTISPLQREDSAKYLCALREPTVFELIVKAEQKLRSSIRRWGPAAEAS
;
A
#
# COMPACT_ATOMS: atom_id res chain seq x y z
N MET A 1 23.10 47.88 -16.01
CA MET A 1 22.41 46.59 -15.79
C MET A 1 22.92 45.59 -16.81
N SER A 2 23.78 44.66 -16.39
CA SER A 2 24.34 43.62 -17.26
C SER A 2 23.26 42.57 -17.55
N HIS A 3 22.80 42.49 -18.79
CA HIS A 3 21.93 41.42 -19.27
C HIS A 3 22.68 40.09 -19.16
N MET A 4 22.21 39.19 -18.29
CA MET A 4 22.75 37.83 -18.22
C MET A 4 22.37 37.09 -19.52
N PRO A 5 23.31 36.44 -20.21
CA PRO A 5 23.03 35.76 -21.46
C PRO A 5 22.08 34.58 -21.23
N LEU A 6 21.13 34.41 -22.16
CA LEU A 6 20.09 33.37 -22.12
C LEU A 6 20.66 31.95 -21.88
N SER A 7 21.90 31.70 -22.33
CA SER A 7 22.62 30.44 -22.11
C SER A 7 22.88 30.11 -20.64
N ARG A 8 23.10 31.11 -19.78
CA ARG A 8 23.32 30.92 -18.34
C ARG A 8 22.02 30.54 -17.63
N LEU A 9 20.89 31.08 -18.07
CA LEU A 9 19.57 30.74 -17.52
C LEU A 9 19.19 29.28 -17.87
N LEU A 10 19.52 28.82 -19.08
CA LEU A 10 19.30 27.43 -19.50
C LEU A 10 20.17 26.43 -18.72
N TRP A 11 21.40 26.79 -18.37
CA TRP A 11 22.26 25.95 -17.53
C TRP A 11 21.74 25.86 -16.09
N VAL A 12 21.28 26.97 -15.52
CA VAL A 12 20.69 27.00 -14.18
C VAL A 12 19.40 26.18 -14.14
N SER A 13 18.55 26.27 -15.17
CA SER A 13 17.33 25.46 -15.23
C SER A 13 17.63 23.97 -15.43
N MET A 14 18.61 23.61 -16.27
CA MET A 14 19.06 22.23 -16.44
C MET A 14 19.62 21.65 -15.14
N ALA A 15 20.46 22.39 -14.42
CA ALA A 15 20.98 21.99 -13.11
C ALA A 15 19.87 21.81 -12.07
N PHE A 16 18.86 22.70 -12.08
CA PHE A 16 17.69 22.59 -11.23
C PHE A 16 16.87 21.32 -11.56
N ILE A 17 16.57 21.07 -12.84
CA ILE A 17 15.86 19.84 -13.26
C ILE A 17 16.66 18.58 -12.88
N TYR A 18 17.98 18.61 -13.00
CA TYR A 18 18.85 17.50 -12.58
C TYR A 18 18.85 17.29 -11.05
N PHE A 19 18.73 18.37 -10.28
CA PHE A 19 18.67 18.33 -8.82
C PHE A 19 17.30 17.83 -8.31
N TYR A 20 16.21 18.27 -8.92
CA TYR A 20 14.85 17.83 -8.56
C TYR A 20 14.52 16.41 -9.05
N SER A 21 15.15 15.93 -10.13
CA SER A 21 14.98 14.54 -10.59
C SER A 21 15.63 13.49 -9.68
N ARG A 22 16.46 13.90 -8.72
CA ARG A 22 17.00 13.07 -7.63
C ARG A 22 16.07 12.97 -6.42
N PHE A 23 14.84 13.48 -6.48
CA PHE A 23 13.87 13.32 -5.40
C PHE A 23 13.15 11.97 -5.51
N SER A 24 13.77 10.90 -5.00
CA SER A 24 13.13 9.61 -4.86
C SER A 24 12.04 9.69 -3.79
N VAL A 25 10.77 9.51 -4.18
CA VAL A 25 9.69 9.33 -3.22
C VAL A 25 10.00 8.08 -2.41
N ALA A 26 10.21 8.25 -1.10
CA ALA A 26 10.54 7.14 -0.21
C ALA A 26 9.44 6.07 -0.26
N GLN A 27 9.86 4.81 -0.31
CA GLN A 27 8.95 3.67 -0.20
C GLN A 27 8.38 3.65 1.23
N LYS A 28 7.04 3.69 1.38
CA LYS A 28 6.36 3.60 2.69
C LYS A 28 6.27 2.18 3.25
N VAL A 29 7.09 1.27 2.74
CA VAL A 29 7.15 -0.14 3.13
C VAL A 29 8.62 -0.56 3.21
N THR A 30 8.94 -1.44 4.15
CA THR A 30 10.27 -2.01 4.33
C THR A 30 10.15 -3.53 4.44
N GLN A 31 10.92 -4.27 3.62
CA GLN A 31 10.96 -5.73 3.62
C GLN A 31 12.37 -6.20 3.98
N VAL A 32 12.49 -6.95 5.08
CA VAL A 32 13.77 -7.48 5.57
C VAL A 32 13.55 -8.93 6.03
N PRO A 33 14.47 -9.87 5.73
CA PRO A 33 15.63 -9.72 4.86
C PRO A 33 15.25 -9.57 3.37
N PRO A 34 16.15 -9.05 2.52
CA PRO A 34 15.88 -8.86 1.08
C PRO A 34 15.71 -10.18 0.31
N ALA A 35 16.23 -11.27 0.86
CA ALA A 35 16.10 -12.62 0.34
C ALA A 35 15.98 -13.60 1.49
N THR A 36 15.24 -14.68 1.27
CA THR A 36 15.09 -15.79 2.20
C THR A 36 15.00 -17.08 1.40
N SER A 37 15.40 -18.18 2.03
CA SER A 37 15.38 -19.51 1.43
C SER A 37 14.68 -20.49 2.35
N GLY A 38 14.09 -21.52 1.74
CA GLY A 38 13.44 -22.61 2.45
C GLY A 38 13.49 -23.87 1.60
N GLN A 39 13.29 -25.01 2.24
CA GLN A 39 13.22 -26.30 1.56
C GLN A 39 11.80 -26.60 1.11
N GLU A 40 11.68 -27.37 0.03
CA GLU A 40 10.38 -27.89 -0.43
C GLU A 40 9.68 -28.66 0.69
N GLY A 41 8.36 -28.49 0.83
CA GLY A 41 7.58 -28.99 1.96
C GLY A 41 7.66 -28.15 3.24
N GLY A 42 8.67 -27.28 3.36
CA GLY A 42 8.89 -26.41 4.52
C GLY A 42 7.99 -25.17 4.54
N ALA A 43 8.43 -24.16 5.29
CA ALA A 43 7.74 -22.88 5.40
C ALA A 43 8.73 -21.72 5.39
N VAL A 44 8.32 -20.60 4.80
CA VAL A 44 9.04 -19.32 4.85
C VAL A 44 8.06 -18.22 5.23
N THR A 45 8.52 -17.28 6.04
CA THR A 45 7.78 -16.06 6.38
C THR A 45 8.50 -14.86 5.79
N LEU A 46 7.77 -14.09 4.99
CA LEU A 46 8.19 -12.81 4.43
C LEU A 46 7.63 -11.68 5.29
N GLU A 47 8.50 -10.78 5.74
CA GLU A 47 8.12 -9.70 6.66
C GLU A 47 8.06 -8.36 5.94
N CYS A 48 7.07 -7.54 6.32
CA CYS A 48 6.89 -6.20 5.80
C CYS A 48 6.45 -5.26 6.92
N SER A 49 7.23 -4.22 7.19
CA SER A 49 6.78 -3.06 7.95
C SER A 49 6.35 -1.95 7.01
N TYR A 50 5.48 -1.06 7.49
CA TYR A 50 4.96 0.03 6.67
C TYR A 50 4.76 1.31 7.48
N GLU A 51 4.66 2.43 6.80
CA GLU A 51 4.43 3.73 7.43
C GLU A 51 3.19 4.39 6.85
N THR A 52 2.26 4.77 7.72
CA THR A 52 1.07 5.53 7.32
C THR A 52 0.44 6.25 8.50
N SER A 53 -0.01 7.48 8.28
CA SER A 53 -0.84 8.24 9.21
C SER A 53 -2.34 8.00 9.01
N TRP A 54 -2.73 7.32 7.92
CA TRP A 54 -4.14 7.09 7.60
C TRP A 54 -4.75 6.00 8.49
N SER A 55 -6.01 6.21 8.87
CA SER A 55 -6.79 5.21 9.63
C SER A 55 -7.40 4.13 8.73
N ALA A 56 -7.58 4.42 7.45
CA ALA A 56 -8.05 3.50 6.42
C ALA A 56 -6.97 3.37 5.33
N TYR A 57 -6.59 2.14 5.00
CA TYR A 57 -5.63 1.80 3.96
C TYR A 57 -5.76 0.30 3.63
N ASP A 58 -5.12 -0.12 2.54
CA ASP A 58 -4.96 -1.53 2.18
C ASP A 58 -3.47 -1.88 2.02
N LEU A 59 -3.12 -3.08 2.43
CA LEU A 59 -1.82 -3.71 2.20
C LEU A 59 -1.97 -4.88 1.24
N PHE A 60 -0.94 -5.12 0.45
CA PHE A 60 -0.95 -6.13 -0.59
C PHE A 60 0.33 -6.95 -0.56
N TRP A 61 0.19 -8.24 -0.85
CA TRP A 61 1.31 -9.10 -1.22
C TRP A 61 1.15 -9.54 -2.67
N TYR A 62 2.20 -9.31 -3.45
CA TYR A 62 2.33 -9.75 -4.83
C TYR A 62 3.44 -10.78 -4.97
N LYS A 63 3.26 -11.72 -5.91
CA LYS A 63 4.30 -12.59 -6.43
C LYS A 63 4.61 -12.19 -7.87
N GLU A 64 5.88 -11.98 -8.18
CA GLU A 64 6.33 -11.76 -9.55
C GLU A 64 6.39 -13.11 -10.27
N LEU A 65 5.63 -13.25 -11.35
CA LEU A 65 5.67 -14.43 -12.21
C LEU A 65 6.89 -14.37 -13.13
N PRO A 66 7.33 -15.51 -13.71
CA PRO A 66 8.42 -15.52 -14.69
C PRO A 66 8.21 -14.59 -15.90
N SER A 67 6.95 -14.26 -16.21
CA SER A 67 6.57 -13.30 -17.25
C SER A 67 6.78 -11.82 -16.85
N GLY A 68 7.22 -11.55 -15.63
CA GLY A 68 7.29 -10.19 -15.04
C GLY A 68 5.95 -9.65 -14.55
N LYS A 69 4.84 -10.39 -14.75
CA LYS A 69 3.52 -9.99 -14.27
C LYS A 69 3.43 -10.14 -12.75
N MET A 70 2.90 -9.12 -12.08
CA MET A 70 2.56 -9.19 -10.65
C MET A 70 1.24 -9.92 -10.45
N MET A 71 1.28 -11.03 -9.71
CA MET A 71 0.10 -11.79 -9.28
C MET A 71 -0.25 -11.41 -7.84
N LEU A 72 -1.47 -10.91 -7.64
CA LEU A 72 -1.97 -10.61 -6.30
C LEU A 72 -2.19 -11.91 -5.52
N LEU A 73 -1.57 -12.02 -4.34
CA LEU A 73 -1.79 -13.14 -3.42
C LEU A 73 -2.77 -12.75 -2.32
N ILE A 74 -2.55 -11.59 -1.70
CA ILE A 74 -3.31 -11.15 -0.53
C ILE A 74 -3.62 -9.67 -0.68
N ARG A 75 -4.87 -9.29 -0.34
CA ARG A 75 -5.29 -7.92 -0.05
C ARG A 75 -5.78 -7.84 1.40
N GLN A 76 -5.05 -7.14 2.25
CA GLN A 76 -5.35 -6.94 3.66
C GLN A 76 -5.87 -5.51 3.88
N SER A 77 -7.11 -5.37 4.34
CA SER A 77 -7.61 -4.05 4.76
C SER A 77 -7.10 -3.69 6.15
N SER A 78 -6.94 -2.39 6.42
CA SER A 78 -6.61 -1.85 7.75
C SER A 78 -7.59 -2.27 8.87
N SER A 79 -8.81 -2.69 8.53
CA SER A 79 -9.79 -3.25 9.47
C SER A 79 -9.88 -4.78 9.43
N GLY A 80 -9.05 -5.45 8.63
CA GLY A 80 -9.02 -6.90 8.53
C GLY A 80 -8.24 -7.54 9.68
N ALA A 81 -8.45 -8.85 9.85
CA ALA A 81 -7.73 -9.68 10.82
C ALA A 81 -6.70 -10.59 10.12
N ASN A 82 -5.95 -11.35 10.92
CA ASN A 82 -5.11 -12.46 10.43
C ASN A 82 -5.99 -13.45 9.67
N ARG A 83 -5.46 -14.01 8.58
CA ARG A 83 -6.21 -14.96 7.76
C ARG A 83 -5.29 -15.93 7.04
N ARG A 84 -5.86 -17.04 6.60
CA ARG A 84 -5.21 -18.04 5.77
C ARG A 84 -6.02 -18.27 4.51
N GLU A 85 -5.32 -18.34 3.38
CA GLU A 85 -5.87 -18.59 2.06
C GLU A 85 -5.01 -19.65 1.36
N GLY A 86 -5.46 -20.90 1.41
CA GLY A 86 -4.69 -22.05 0.93
C GLY A 86 -3.35 -22.20 1.66
N ARG A 87 -2.25 -22.12 0.90
CA ARG A 87 -0.86 -22.22 1.41
C ARG A 87 -0.33 -20.90 1.99
N TYR A 88 -1.08 -19.81 1.85
CA TYR A 88 -0.67 -18.48 2.29
C TYR A 88 -1.33 -18.13 3.62
N SER A 89 -0.56 -17.71 4.62
CA SER A 89 -1.05 -17.21 5.90
C SER A 89 -0.54 -15.80 6.15
N VAL A 90 -1.38 -14.96 6.73
CA VAL A 90 -1.09 -13.55 6.97
C VAL A 90 -1.16 -13.26 8.46
N GLN A 91 -0.07 -12.72 9.00
CA GLN A 91 -0.06 -12.10 10.32
C GLN A 91 -0.06 -10.59 10.13
N PHE A 92 -1.13 -9.94 10.57
CA PHE A 92 -1.32 -8.51 10.49
C PHE A 92 -1.38 -7.89 11.88
N ARG A 93 -0.43 -7.00 12.16
CA ARG A 93 -0.34 -6.26 13.43
C ARG A 93 -0.41 -4.78 13.13
N ARG A 94 -1.64 -4.26 13.15
CA ARG A 94 -1.93 -2.86 12.83
C ARG A 94 -1.19 -1.87 13.74
N ALA A 95 -1.13 -2.17 15.04
CA ALA A 95 -0.48 -1.31 16.03
C ALA A 95 1.03 -1.20 15.75
N ASP A 96 1.65 -2.32 15.40
CA ASP A 96 3.08 -2.45 15.12
C ASP A 96 3.45 -2.02 13.69
N LYS A 97 2.47 -1.61 12.89
CA LYS A 97 2.61 -1.33 11.45
C LYS A 97 3.34 -2.46 10.71
N TYR A 98 2.89 -3.68 10.95
CA TYR A 98 3.53 -4.89 10.47
C TYR A 98 2.53 -5.81 9.76
N ILE A 99 2.97 -6.41 8.67
CA ILE A 99 2.29 -7.51 7.99
C ILE A 99 3.31 -8.55 7.51
N SER A 100 2.99 -9.83 7.65
CA SER A 100 3.80 -10.91 7.08
C SER A 100 2.98 -11.83 6.18
N LEU A 101 3.69 -12.51 5.29
CA LEU A 101 3.17 -13.57 4.44
C LEU A 101 3.97 -14.84 4.72
N THR A 102 3.33 -15.83 5.33
CA THR A 102 3.89 -17.18 5.47
C THR A 102 3.38 -18.06 4.34
N ILE A 103 4.30 -18.74 3.66
CA ILE A 103 4.00 -19.71 2.59
C ILE A 103 4.32 -21.11 3.12
N SER A 104 3.33 -21.99 3.17
CA SER A 104 3.50 -23.37 3.63
C SER A 104 2.40 -24.32 3.13
N PRO A 105 2.73 -25.54 2.66
CA PRO A 105 4.09 -26.04 2.41
C PRO A 105 4.72 -25.35 1.20
N LEU A 106 6.03 -25.15 1.19
CA LEU A 106 6.76 -24.59 0.05
C LEU A 106 6.78 -25.56 -1.13
N GLN A 107 6.65 -25.01 -2.33
CA GLN A 107 6.78 -25.70 -3.62
C GLN A 107 7.90 -25.07 -4.44
N ARG A 108 8.46 -25.80 -5.41
CA ARG A 108 9.53 -25.29 -6.27
C ARG A 108 9.13 -24.00 -7.01
N GLU A 109 7.87 -23.89 -7.38
CA GLU A 109 7.29 -22.74 -8.09
C GLU A 109 7.18 -21.51 -7.20
N ASP A 110 7.36 -21.63 -5.87
CA ASP A 110 7.36 -20.50 -4.94
C ASP A 110 8.64 -19.69 -4.97
N SER A 111 9.70 -20.19 -5.60
CA SER A 111 10.93 -19.44 -5.83
C SER A 111 10.68 -18.28 -6.79
N ALA A 112 10.44 -17.10 -6.23
CA ALA A 112 10.09 -15.89 -6.97
C ALA A 112 10.40 -14.64 -6.12
N LYS A 113 10.26 -13.46 -6.75
CA LYS A 113 10.27 -12.19 -6.02
C LYS A 113 8.87 -11.91 -5.46
N TYR A 114 8.82 -11.48 -4.20
CA TYR A 114 7.57 -11.11 -3.53
C TYR A 114 7.63 -9.65 -3.10
N LEU A 115 6.56 -8.91 -3.36
CA LEU A 115 6.48 -7.49 -3.09
C LEU A 115 5.31 -7.18 -2.16
N CYS A 116 5.61 -6.47 -1.08
CA CYS A 116 4.64 -5.83 -0.21
C CYS A 116 4.35 -4.43 -0.74
N ALA A 117 3.08 -4.01 -0.71
CA ALA A 117 2.69 -2.67 -1.09
C ALA A 117 1.63 -2.11 -0.16
N LEU A 118 1.71 -0.80 0.10
CA LEU A 118 0.71 -0.03 0.84
C LEU A 118 -0.05 0.87 -0.13
N ARG A 119 -1.38 0.84 -0.06
CA ARG A 119 -2.26 1.80 -0.72
C ARG A 119 -3.01 2.62 0.32
N GLU A 120 -2.71 3.91 0.33
CA GLU A 120 -3.47 4.91 1.06
C GLU A 120 -4.65 5.39 0.19
N PRO A 121 -5.77 5.80 0.81
CA PRO A 121 -6.89 6.39 0.08
C PRO A 121 -6.45 7.71 -0.58
N THR A 122 -6.95 7.96 -1.78
CA THR A 122 -6.77 9.26 -2.42
C THR A 122 -7.74 10.27 -1.80
N VAL A 123 -7.41 11.56 -1.93
CA VAL A 123 -8.29 12.66 -1.46
C VAL A 123 -9.71 12.52 -2.04
N PHE A 124 -9.81 12.11 -3.30
CA PHE A 124 -11.09 11.87 -3.98
C PHE A 124 -11.92 10.76 -3.31
N GLU A 125 -11.31 9.61 -2.99
CA GLU A 125 -11.98 8.51 -2.30
C GLU A 125 -12.53 8.91 -0.93
N LEU A 126 -11.81 9.78 -0.21
CA LEU A 126 -12.27 10.29 1.09
C LEU A 126 -13.48 11.20 0.95
N ILE A 127 -13.49 12.08 -0.06
CA ILE A 127 -14.61 12.98 -0.36
C ILE A 127 -15.85 12.18 -0.73
N VAL A 128 -15.75 11.23 -1.66
CA VAL A 128 -16.87 10.36 -2.07
C VAL A 128 -17.44 9.59 -0.88
N LYS A 129 -16.56 9.02 -0.04
CA LYS A 129 -17.00 8.30 1.17
C LYS A 129 -17.67 9.22 2.20
N ALA A 130 -17.22 10.46 2.33
CA ALA A 130 -17.84 11.45 3.21
C ALA A 130 -19.24 11.84 2.73
N GLU A 131 -19.42 12.07 1.41
CA GLU A 131 -20.73 12.36 0.83
C GLU A 131 -21.72 11.20 0.97
N GLN A 132 -21.26 9.95 0.77
CA GLN A 132 -22.08 8.75 1.04
C GLN A 132 -22.50 8.69 2.51
N LYS A 133 -21.59 9.00 3.44
CA LYS A 133 -21.88 9.00 4.88
C LYS A 133 -22.87 10.10 5.26
N LEU A 134 -22.76 11.29 4.65
CA LEU A 134 -23.67 12.43 4.87
C LEU A 134 -25.12 12.12 4.45
N ARG A 135 -25.34 11.30 3.40
CA ARG A 135 -26.70 10.93 2.94
C ARG A 135 -27.48 10.01 3.89
N SER A 136 -26.85 9.40 4.89
CA SER A 136 -27.52 8.47 5.81
C SER A 136 -28.24 9.12 7.00
N SER A 137 -28.06 10.43 7.24
CA SER A 137 -28.50 11.08 8.49
C SER A 137 -29.72 12.02 8.37
N ILE A 138 -30.32 12.19 7.18
CA ILE A 138 -31.46 13.13 6.94
C ILE A 138 -32.82 12.40 6.92
N ARG A 139 -33.04 11.42 7.79
CA ARG A 139 -34.38 10.86 8.06
C ARG A 139 -34.62 10.68 9.56
N ARG A 140 -34.79 11.78 10.28
CA ARG A 140 -35.44 11.79 11.60
C ARG A 140 -35.82 13.21 12.04
N TRP A 141 -36.88 13.74 11.44
CA TRP A 141 -37.86 14.60 12.10
C TRP A 141 -39.05 14.76 11.14
N GLY A 142 -40.02 13.86 11.27
CA GLY A 142 -41.39 14.14 10.84
C GLY A 142 -42.12 14.77 12.02
N PRO A 143 -42.92 15.83 11.83
CA PRO A 143 -43.63 16.47 12.93
C PRO A 143 -44.61 15.49 13.59
N ALA A 144 -44.69 15.59 14.91
CA ALA A 144 -45.65 14.87 15.73
C ALA A 144 -47.08 15.20 15.29
N ALA A 145 -47.95 14.19 15.43
CA ALA A 145 -49.38 14.29 15.26
C ALA A 145 -49.98 15.45 16.05
N GLU A 146 -50.89 16.19 15.44
CA GLU A 146 -51.94 16.92 16.16
C GLU A 146 -53.28 16.36 15.67
N ALA A 147 -54.07 15.90 16.63
CA ALA A 147 -55.41 15.38 16.46
C ALA A 147 -56.42 16.51 16.62
N SER A 148 -57.38 16.63 15.68
CA SER A 148 -58.78 17.04 15.88
C SER A 148 -59.45 17.27 14.53
#